data_AF-A0A1Z1C4L4-F1
#
_entry.id   AF-A0A1Z1C4L4-F1
#
_cell.length_a   1.000
_cell.length_b   1.000
_cell.length_c   1.000
_cell.angle_alpha   90.00
_cell.angle_beta   90.00
_cell.angle_gamma   90.00
#
_symmetry.space_group_name_H-M   'P 1'
#
loop_
_entity.id
_entity.type
_entity.pdbx_description
1 polymer ?
#
loop_
_entity_poly.entity_id
_entity_poly.type
_entity_poly.pdbx_seq_one_letter_code
_entity_poly.pdbx_strand_id
1 'polypeptide(L)'
;MDYLQEDYYPPPPGSEASGPDPQPSTPYPNDEYNGMPPPPEGEFPDLPQLMKACQEHARRHGYACVTSSNNYKRGIAYVRCDRGGEYVNHWHLTDETRVRKNRTRRLVGCKWKARAKRNAAGNWVLTMMHDKHNGHPPSTNATAHPSLRQLGPEAVEAARQAFNDKKSPKQVLELLQQQFNPDVTAQDVYNLKAKINRADSAKSTPAKQIMQRTDLEIPTDPALQGMIYF
;
A
#
# COMPACT_ATOMS: atom_id res chain seq x y z
N MET A 1 67.56 36.32 -4.00
CA MET A 1 66.10 36.33 -3.78
C MET A 1 65.49 36.27 -5.16
N ASP A 2 64.43 35.48 -5.29
CA ASP A 2 63.55 35.33 -6.46
C ASP A 2 63.68 34.10 -7.38
N TYR A 3 62.62 33.31 -7.24
CA TYR A 3 61.75 32.69 -8.24
C TYR A 3 62.06 31.30 -8.81
N LEU A 4 61.05 30.45 -8.56
CA LEU A 4 60.74 29.12 -9.08
C LEU A 4 60.80 29.05 -10.61
N GLN A 5 61.38 27.97 -11.13
CA GLN A 5 60.98 27.39 -12.41
C GLN A 5 61.37 25.90 -12.44
N GLU A 6 60.44 25.03 -12.05
CA GLU A 6 60.53 23.60 -12.36
C GLU A 6 60.10 23.40 -13.82
N ASP A 7 60.94 22.68 -14.55
CA ASP A 7 60.86 22.51 -16.00
C ASP A 7 59.62 21.70 -16.45
N TYR A 8 58.87 22.32 -17.34
CA TYR A 8 57.82 21.73 -18.15
C TYR A 8 58.42 20.84 -19.25
N TYR A 9 58.00 19.58 -19.36
CA TYR A 9 58.13 18.82 -20.61
C TYR A 9 56.81 18.09 -21.00
N PRO A 10 56.36 18.23 -22.26
CA PRO A 10 55.03 17.86 -22.75
C PRO A 10 54.78 16.35 -22.95
N PRO A 11 53.51 15.94 -23.16
CA PRO A 11 53.13 14.52 -23.14
C PRO A 11 53.46 13.78 -24.45
N PRO A 12 53.89 12.50 -24.39
CA PRO A 12 53.88 11.62 -25.56
C PRO A 12 52.51 10.92 -25.75
N PRO A 13 52.18 10.51 -27.00
CA PRO A 13 50.81 10.28 -27.44
C PRO A 13 50.40 8.78 -27.43
N GLY A 14 49.12 8.55 -27.12
CA GLY A 14 48.31 7.43 -27.62
C GLY A 14 48.75 6.00 -27.29
N SER A 15 48.11 5.40 -26.29
CA SER A 15 47.75 3.98 -26.36
C SER A 15 46.40 3.76 -25.69
N GLU A 16 45.46 3.32 -26.51
CA GLU A 16 44.12 2.87 -26.14
C GLU A 16 44.20 1.87 -24.99
N ALA A 17 43.59 2.23 -23.86
CA ALA A 17 43.14 1.27 -22.87
C ALA A 17 41.78 1.75 -22.39
N SER A 18 40.76 1.42 -23.18
CA SER A 18 39.37 1.36 -22.77
C SER A 18 39.29 0.38 -21.59
N GLY A 19 39.55 0.88 -20.38
CA GLY A 19 39.17 0.18 -19.16
C GLY A 19 37.66 -0.03 -19.22
N PRO A 20 37.13 -1.22 -18.89
CA PRO A 20 35.69 -1.41 -18.89
C PRO A 20 35.08 -0.40 -17.92
N ASP A 21 34.11 0.37 -18.42
CA ASP A 21 33.21 1.18 -17.59
C ASP A 21 32.79 0.37 -16.36
N PRO A 22 32.73 0.98 -15.16
CA PRO A 22 32.20 0.29 -13.99
C PRO A 22 30.75 -0.11 -14.28
N GLN A 23 30.56 -1.37 -14.63
CA GLN A 23 29.24 -1.98 -14.78
C GLN A 23 28.48 -1.75 -13.46
N PRO A 24 27.23 -1.25 -13.49
CA PRO A 24 26.43 -1.14 -12.30
C PRO A 24 26.27 -2.53 -11.70
N SER A 25 26.83 -2.72 -10.51
CA SER A 25 26.73 -3.96 -9.74
C SER A 25 25.27 -4.36 -9.61
N THR A 26 24.87 -5.43 -10.29
CA THR A 26 23.58 -6.08 -10.09
C THR A 26 23.51 -6.51 -8.61
N PRO A 27 22.50 -6.10 -7.80
CA PRO A 27 22.64 -6.26 -6.35
C PRO A 27 22.30 -7.65 -5.82
N TYR A 28 21.85 -8.62 -6.62
CA TYR A 28 21.35 -9.88 -6.07
C TYR A 28 21.71 -11.11 -6.92
N PRO A 29 22.84 -11.77 -6.62
CA PRO A 29 23.05 -13.15 -7.04
C PRO A 29 22.24 -14.09 -6.11
N ASN A 30 21.59 -15.08 -6.72
CA ASN A 30 20.84 -16.21 -6.14
C ASN A 30 19.32 -16.01 -5.94
N ASP A 31 18.57 -16.40 -6.97
CA ASP A 31 17.10 -16.63 -7.05
C ASP A 31 16.61 -17.80 -6.15
N GLU A 32 17.15 -17.93 -4.93
CA GLU A 32 16.93 -19.08 -4.03
C GLU A 32 16.67 -18.66 -2.57
N TYR A 33 15.77 -17.69 -2.34
CA TYR A 33 15.23 -17.46 -0.98
C TYR A 33 14.21 -18.55 -0.64
N ASN A 34 14.71 -19.77 -0.43
CA ASN A 34 14.02 -21.02 -0.11
C ASN A 34 13.27 -21.00 1.25
N GLY A 35 13.16 -19.83 1.89
CA GLY A 35 12.58 -19.64 3.24
C GLY A 35 11.21 -18.95 3.27
N MET A 36 10.66 -18.55 2.12
CA MET A 36 9.30 -17.98 2.02
C MET A 36 8.39 -18.90 1.20
N PRO A 37 7.85 -19.97 1.82
CA PRO A 37 6.89 -20.82 1.13
C PRO A 37 5.62 -20.02 0.84
N PRO A 38 5.00 -20.16 -0.34
CA PRO A 38 3.73 -19.52 -0.63
C PRO A 38 2.64 -20.02 0.33
N PRO A 39 1.54 -19.26 0.52
CA PRO A 39 0.38 -19.77 1.23
C PRO A 39 -0.15 -21.04 0.55
N PRO A 40 -0.62 -22.03 1.32
CA PRO A 40 -1.15 -23.26 0.76
C PRO A 40 -2.35 -22.98 -0.14
N GLU A 41 -2.43 -23.68 -1.25
CA GLU A 41 -3.65 -23.71 -2.07
C GLU A 41 -4.79 -24.32 -1.27
N GLY A 42 -6.00 -23.85 -1.52
CA GLY A 42 -7.15 -24.28 -0.75
C GLY A 42 -8.45 -23.63 -1.18
N GLU A 43 -9.52 -24.11 -0.58
CA GLU A 43 -10.88 -23.65 -0.78
C GLU A 43 -11.38 -22.94 0.48
N PHE A 44 -12.01 -21.80 0.28
CA PHE A 44 -12.49 -20.92 1.34
C PHE A 44 -13.92 -20.50 1.05
N PRO A 45 -14.78 -20.27 2.07
CA PRO A 45 -16.17 -19.90 1.83
C PRO A 45 -16.32 -18.50 1.21
N ASP A 46 -15.43 -17.56 1.54
CA ASP A 46 -15.45 -16.20 1.02
C ASP A 46 -14.03 -15.63 0.77
N LEU A 47 -13.95 -14.53 0.00
CA LEU A 47 -12.69 -13.87 -0.30
C LEU A 47 -12.01 -13.26 0.94
N PRO A 48 -12.72 -12.62 1.89
CA PRO A 48 -12.12 -12.16 3.14
C PRO A 48 -11.39 -13.25 3.93
N GLN A 49 -11.97 -14.45 4.05
CA GLN A 49 -11.38 -15.59 4.75
C GLN A 49 -10.16 -16.13 4.01
N LEU A 50 -10.23 -16.23 2.68
CA LEU A 50 -9.06 -16.56 1.86
C LEU A 50 -7.92 -15.56 2.07
N MET A 51 -8.23 -14.26 2.02
CA MET A 51 -7.23 -13.21 2.23
C MET A 51 -6.66 -13.23 3.64
N LYS A 52 -7.48 -13.52 4.65
CA LYS A 52 -7.05 -13.68 6.05
C LYS A 52 -6.07 -14.85 6.18
N ALA A 53 -6.40 -16.02 5.63
CA ALA A 53 -5.53 -17.20 5.66
C ALA A 53 -4.18 -16.94 4.95
N CYS A 54 -4.22 -16.31 3.77
CA CYS A 54 -3.01 -15.87 3.07
C CYS A 54 -2.16 -14.92 3.93
N GLN A 55 -2.80 -13.96 4.60
CA GLN A 55 -2.11 -12.96 5.40
C GLN A 55 -1.49 -13.55 6.67
N GLU A 56 -2.18 -14.49 7.34
CA GLU A 56 -1.68 -15.20 8.52
C GLU A 56 -0.50 -16.09 8.20
N HIS A 57 -0.53 -16.77 7.05
CA HIS A 57 0.61 -17.51 6.53
C HIS A 57 1.78 -16.57 6.21
N ALA A 58 1.54 -15.52 5.43
CA ALA A 58 2.56 -14.54 5.05
C ALA A 58 3.26 -13.91 6.27
N ARG A 59 2.49 -13.55 7.29
CA ARG A 59 2.98 -13.00 8.56
C ARG A 59 3.99 -13.93 9.24
N ARG A 60 3.73 -15.24 9.27
CA ARG A 60 4.64 -16.25 9.86
C ARG A 60 5.94 -16.42 9.08
N HIS A 61 5.90 -16.16 7.77
CA HIS A 61 7.03 -16.34 6.87
C HIS A 61 7.71 -15.01 6.47
N GLY A 62 7.40 -13.90 7.16
CA GLY A 62 8.11 -12.63 6.98
C GLY A 62 7.76 -11.88 5.69
N TYR A 63 6.58 -12.11 5.12
CA TYR A 63 6.09 -11.31 3.99
C TYR A 63 4.63 -10.91 4.20
N ALA A 64 4.04 -10.21 3.22
CA ALA A 64 2.64 -9.86 3.26
C ALA A 64 1.96 -10.06 1.90
N CYS A 65 0.66 -10.34 1.94
CA CYS A 65 -0.17 -10.48 0.75
C CYS A 65 -0.99 -9.21 0.52
N VAL A 66 -1.25 -8.88 -0.74
CA VAL A 66 -2.16 -7.80 -1.12
C VAL A 66 -2.98 -8.21 -2.35
N THR A 67 -4.20 -7.71 -2.44
CA THR A 67 -5.01 -7.85 -3.65
C THR A 67 -4.50 -6.87 -4.71
N SER A 68 -4.03 -7.39 -5.84
CA SER A 68 -3.51 -6.57 -6.94
C SER A 68 -4.60 -6.01 -7.83
N SER A 69 -5.58 -6.87 -8.12
CA SER A 69 -6.71 -6.56 -8.99
C SER A 69 -7.82 -7.54 -8.68
N ASN A 70 -9.06 -7.10 -8.90
CA ASN A 70 -10.23 -7.93 -8.72
C ASN A 70 -11.21 -7.71 -9.88
N ASN A 71 -12.03 -8.72 -10.11
CA ASN A 71 -13.21 -8.67 -10.95
C ASN A 71 -14.30 -9.44 -10.19
N TYR A 72 -14.95 -8.74 -9.26
CA TYR A 72 -15.99 -9.32 -8.41
C TYR A 72 -17.15 -9.92 -9.21
N LYS A 73 -17.53 -9.28 -10.33
CA LYS A 73 -18.59 -9.78 -11.24
C LYS A 73 -18.26 -11.16 -11.81
N ARG A 74 -16.97 -11.40 -12.11
CA ARG A 74 -16.48 -12.69 -12.59
C ARG A 74 -16.00 -13.63 -11.48
N GLY A 75 -16.11 -13.22 -10.21
CA GLY A 75 -15.60 -13.98 -9.07
C GLY A 75 -14.10 -14.23 -9.13
N ILE A 76 -13.31 -13.26 -9.59
CA ILE A 76 -11.84 -13.39 -9.70
C ILE A 76 -11.17 -12.31 -8.87
N ALA A 77 -10.14 -12.68 -8.11
CA ALA A 77 -9.20 -11.75 -7.49
C ALA A 77 -7.78 -12.28 -7.69
N TYR A 78 -6.81 -11.36 -7.77
CA TYR A 78 -5.40 -11.70 -7.86
C TYR A 78 -4.72 -11.26 -6.58
N VAL A 79 -4.03 -12.20 -5.95
CA VAL A 79 -3.25 -11.99 -4.73
C VAL A 79 -1.79 -11.94 -5.14
N ARG A 80 -1.03 -11.02 -4.58
CA ARG A 80 0.41 -10.87 -4.87
C ARG A 80 1.19 -10.50 -3.62
N CYS A 81 2.51 -10.60 -3.70
CA CYS A 81 3.39 -10.12 -2.64
C CYS A 81 3.21 -8.61 -2.50
N ASP A 82 3.19 -8.10 -1.28
CA ASP A 82 3.15 -6.66 -1.05
C ASP A 82 4.35 -6.00 -1.75
N ARG A 83 5.56 -6.58 -1.71
CA ARG A 83 6.76 -6.08 -2.39
C ARG A 83 6.80 -6.35 -3.90
N GLY A 84 5.75 -6.95 -4.46
CA GLY A 84 5.68 -7.26 -5.87
C GLY A 84 5.39 -6.05 -6.75
N GLY A 85 5.97 -6.07 -7.96
CA GLY A 85 5.67 -5.11 -9.03
C GLY A 85 6.68 -3.98 -9.09
N GLU A 86 6.35 -2.98 -9.91
CA GLU A 86 7.24 -1.88 -10.23
C GLU A 86 6.49 -0.56 -10.16
N TYR A 87 7.20 0.51 -9.80
CA TYR A 87 6.65 1.84 -9.83
C TYR A 87 6.70 2.37 -11.26
N VAL A 88 5.55 2.75 -11.80
CA VAL A 88 5.46 3.37 -13.13
C VAL A 88 5.58 4.89 -12.99
N ASN A 89 6.48 5.49 -13.76
CA ASN A 89 6.64 6.94 -13.83
C ASN A 89 5.65 7.56 -14.83
N HIS A 90 4.37 7.64 -14.44
CA HIS A 90 3.31 8.15 -15.31
C HIS A 90 3.48 9.61 -15.75
N TRP A 91 4.23 10.40 -14.99
CA TRP A 91 4.41 11.83 -15.24
C TRP A 91 5.76 12.17 -15.84
N HIS A 92 6.55 11.15 -16.22
CA HIS A 92 7.88 11.30 -16.80
C HIS A 92 8.80 12.25 -16.02
N LEU A 93 8.64 12.28 -14.69
CA LEU A 93 9.45 13.12 -13.80
C LEU A 93 10.89 12.64 -13.84
N THR A 94 11.82 13.56 -14.07
CA THR A 94 13.25 13.35 -13.92
C THR A 94 13.66 13.52 -12.45
N ASP A 95 14.86 13.10 -12.07
CA ASP A 95 15.32 13.26 -10.68
C ASP A 95 15.51 14.73 -10.28
N GLU A 96 15.73 15.64 -11.24
CA GLU A 96 15.82 17.08 -11.03
C GLU A 96 14.44 17.70 -10.75
N THR A 97 13.40 17.24 -11.45
CA THR A 97 12.03 17.75 -11.32
C THR A 97 11.24 17.10 -10.18
N ARG A 98 11.78 16.04 -9.59
CA ARG A 98 11.13 15.29 -8.51
C ARG A 98 11.27 16.02 -7.18
N VAL A 99 10.15 16.54 -6.67
CA VAL A 99 10.06 17.26 -5.37
C VAL A 99 10.59 16.43 -4.19
N ARG A 100 10.27 15.13 -4.13
CA ARG A 100 10.66 14.28 -3.00
C ARG A 100 11.90 13.46 -3.33
N LYS A 101 13.10 13.97 -3.07
CA LYS A 101 14.35 13.22 -3.30
C LYS A 101 14.44 12.00 -2.33
N ASN A 102 15.14 10.93 -2.72
CA ASN A 102 15.45 9.76 -1.87
C ASN A 102 14.27 8.93 -1.31
N ARG A 103 13.28 8.58 -2.15
CA ARG A 103 12.21 7.67 -1.71
C ARG A 103 12.70 6.23 -1.75
N THR A 104 12.72 5.55 -0.61
CA THR A 104 12.94 4.10 -0.55
C THR A 104 11.86 3.39 -1.38
N ARG A 105 12.26 2.64 -2.40
CA ARG A 105 11.34 1.88 -3.24
C ARG A 105 10.97 0.60 -2.51
N ARG A 106 9.70 0.47 -2.12
CA ARG A 106 9.19 -0.72 -1.44
C ARG A 106 8.97 -1.90 -2.39
N LEU A 107 8.59 -1.60 -3.63
CA LEU A 107 8.39 -2.59 -4.67
C LEU A 107 9.75 -2.98 -5.25
N VAL A 108 10.05 -4.28 -5.21
CA VAL A 108 11.32 -4.87 -5.65
C VAL A 108 11.12 -5.86 -6.81
N GLY A 109 9.97 -5.84 -7.47
CA GLY A 109 9.70 -6.74 -8.59
C GLY A 109 9.42 -8.19 -8.18
N CYS A 110 9.03 -8.45 -6.91
CA CYS A 110 8.69 -9.81 -6.48
C CYS A 110 7.60 -10.44 -7.37
N LYS A 111 7.86 -11.67 -7.83
CA LYS A 111 7.03 -12.41 -8.79
C LYS A 111 5.92 -13.23 -8.14
N TRP A 112 5.98 -13.49 -6.83
CA TRP A 112 4.97 -14.29 -6.13
C TRP A 112 3.56 -13.74 -6.37
N LYS A 113 2.70 -14.62 -6.90
CA LYS A 113 1.33 -14.29 -7.32
C LYS A 113 0.44 -15.53 -7.28
N ALA A 114 -0.77 -15.34 -6.82
CA ALA A 114 -1.83 -16.33 -6.80
C ALA A 114 -3.12 -15.76 -7.39
N ARG A 115 -3.97 -16.66 -7.85
CA ARG A 115 -5.31 -16.37 -8.36
C ARG A 115 -6.33 -16.93 -7.39
N ALA A 116 -7.23 -16.09 -6.92
CA ALA A 116 -8.42 -16.49 -6.20
C ALA A 116 -9.60 -16.50 -7.18
N LYS A 117 -10.25 -17.65 -7.37
CA LYS A 117 -11.40 -17.80 -8.27
C LYS A 117 -12.57 -18.44 -7.55
N ARG A 118 -13.76 -17.88 -7.71
CA ARG A 118 -15.01 -18.47 -7.23
C ARG A 118 -15.39 -19.69 -8.07
N ASN A 119 -15.64 -20.82 -7.42
CA ASN A 119 -16.09 -22.06 -8.05
C ASN A 119 -17.63 -22.10 -8.18
N ALA A 120 -18.14 -23.17 -8.79
CA ALA A 120 -19.59 -23.34 -9.01
C ALA A 120 -20.39 -23.49 -7.70
N ALA A 121 -19.77 -24.05 -6.65
CA ALA A 121 -20.35 -24.15 -5.31
C ALA A 121 -20.40 -22.79 -4.57
N GLY A 122 -19.79 -21.75 -5.13
CA GLY A 122 -19.75 -20.41 -4.55
C GLY A 122 -18.58 -20.13 -3.62
N ASN A 123 -17.71 -21.12 -3.41
CA ASN A 123 -16.49 -21.00 -2.62
C ASN A 123 -15.34 -20.42 -3.45
N TRP A 124 -14.35 -19.85 -2.78
CA TRP A 124 -13.16 -19.24 -3.36
C TRP A 124 -11.99 -20.21 -3.31
N VAL A 125 -11.45 -20.54 -4.48
CA VAL A 125 -10.27 -21.41 -4.62
C VAL A 125 -9.05 -20.55 -4.88
N LEU A 126 -8.02 -20.73 -4.06
CA LEU A 126 -6.69 -20.13 -4.26
C LEU A 126 -5.83 -21.08 -5.10
N THR A 127 -5.30 -20.58 -6.21
CA THR A 127 -4.38 -21.31 -7.11
C THR A 127 -3.12 -20.49 -7.32
N MET A 128 -1.96 -21.10 -7.15
CA MET A 128 -0.67 -20.49 -7.36
C MET A 128 -0.43 -20.25 -8.85
N MET A 129 0.00 -19.03 -9.19
CA MET A 129 0.48 -18.71 -10.54
C MET A 129 2.00 -18.69 -10.58
N HIS A 130 2.59 -18.07 -9.56
CA HIS A 130 4.03 -18.03 -9.31
C HIS A 130 4.26 -18.20 -7.81
N ASP A 131 4.94 -19.27 -7.45
CA ASP A 131 5.22 -19.72 -6.10
C ASP A 131 6.48 -19.08 -5.48
N LYS A 132 7.40 -18.62 -6.32
CA LYS A 132 8.68 -18.05 -5.86
C LYS A 132 8.61 -16.57 -5.51
N HIS A 133 9.22 -16.24 -4.36
CA HIS A 133 9.54 -14.88 -3.95
C HIS A 133 10.95 -14.53 -4.43
N ASN A 134 11.05 -13.62 -5.41
CA ASN A 134 12.32 -13.19 -5.97
C ASN A 134 12.67 -11.76 -5.51
N GLY A 135 13.96 -11.48 -5.38
CA GLY A 135 14.47 -10.12 -5.17
C GLY A 135 14.25 -9.54 -3.76
N HIS A 136 13.85 -10.34 -2.78
CA HIS A 136 13.87 -9.92 -1.37
C HIS A 136 13.95 -11.10 -0.39
N PRO A 137 14.59 -10.91 0.78
CA PRO A 137 14.50 -11.84 1.89
C PRO A 137 13.16 -11.69 2.65
N PRO A 138 12.81 -12.66 3.53
CA PRO A 138 11.78 -12.46 4.54
C PRO A 138 12.14 -11.27 5.44
N SER A 139 11.15 -10.49 5.85
CA SER A 139 11.30 -9.40 6.79
C SER A 139 11.35 -9.90 8.22
N THR A 140 12.15 -9.24 9.05
CA THR A 140 12.29 -9.54 10.47
C THR A 140 11.10 -9.08 11.32
N ASN A 141 10.35 -8.07 10.86
CA ASN A 141 9.27 -7.47 11.62
C ASN A 141 8.05 -7.20 10.72
N ALA A 142 6.86 -7.52 11.22
CA ALA A 142 5.58 -7.26 10.55
C ALA A 142 5.36 -5.78 10.25
N THR A 143 5.94 -4.88 11.04
CA THR A 143 5.89 -3.43 10.83
C THR A 143 6.48 -2.99 9.48
N ALA A 144 7.36 -3.79 8.89
CA ALA A 144 7.93 -3.54 7.56
C ALA A 144 6.87 -3.60 6.43
N HIS A 145 5.70 -4.19 6.71
CA HIS A 145 4.64 -4.41 5.73
C HIS A 145 3.39 -3.58 6.06
N PRO A 146 3.07 -2.53 5.28
CA PRO A 146 1.89 -1.69 5.54
C PRO A 146 0.56 -2.44 5.61
N SER A 147 0.39 -3.54 4.88
CA SER A 147 -0.83 -4.36 4.94
C SER A 147 -0.98 -5.13 6.25
N LEU A 148 0.13 -5.45 6.94
CA LEU A 148 0.10 -6.08 8.27
C LEU A 148 -0.21 -5.07 9.39
N ARG A 149 0.04 -3.77 9.14
CA ARG A 149 -0.18 -2.69 10.10
C ARG A 149 -1.59 -2.09 10.04
N GLN A 150 -2.51 -2.68 9.28
CA GLN A 150 -3.87 -2.18 9.18
C GLN A 150 -4.65 -2.53 10.46
N LEU A 151 -5.28 -1.52 11.05
CA LEU A 151 -6.16 -1.70 12.20
C LEU A 151 -7.50 -2.30 11.76
N GLY A 152 -7.99 -3.26 12.55
CA GLY A 152 -9.36 -3.77 12.41
C GLY A 152 -10.41 -2.70 12.72
N PRO A 153 -11.67 -2.94 12.33
CA PRO A 153 -12.75 -1.96 12.50
C PRO A 153 -12.96 -1.55 13.96
N GLU A 154 -12.89 -2.50 14.88
CA GLU A 154 -13.04 -2.27 16.32
C GLU A 154 -11.94 -1.36 16.86
N ALA A 155 -10.67 -1.65 16.53
CA ALA A 155 -9.54 -0.83 16.94
C ALA A 155 -9.56 0.58 16.31
N VAL A 156 -10.04 0.71 15.08
CA VAL A 156 -10.27 2.01 14.43
C VAL A 156 -11.34 2.82 15.18
N GLU A 157 -12.41 2.17 15.63
CA GLU A 157 -13.47 2.83 16.38
C GLU A 157 -13.00 3.25 17.78
N ALA A 158 -12.28 2.38 18.49
CA ALA A 158 -11.65 2.72 19.76
C ALA A 158 -10.69 3.92 19.62
N ALA A 159 -9.88 3.96 18.57
CA ALA A 159 -9.02 5.11 18.27
C ALA A 159 -9.81 6.38 17.98
N ARG A 160 -10.92 6.28 17.23
CA ARG A 160 -11.81 7.42 16.95
C ARG A 160 -12.39 7.99 18.25
N GLN A 161 -12.94 7.14 19.10
CA GLN A 161 -13.49 7.55 20.40
C GLN A 161 -12.42 8.22 21.26
N ALA A 162 -11.23 7.63 21.35
CA ALA A 162 -10.10 8.19 22.08
C ALA A 162 -9.68 9.58 21.55
N PHE A 163 -9.71 9.81 20.23
CA PHE A 163 -9.45 11.13 19.67
C PHE A 163 -10.56 12.14 19.96
N ASN A 164 -11.83 11.72 20.01
CA ASN A 164 -12.94 12.56 20.41
C ASN A 164 -12.82 12.98 21.88
N ASP A 165 -12.31 12.09 22.73
CA ASP A 165 -11.95 12.37 24.13
C ASP A 165 -10.68 13.22 24.28
N LYS A 166 -10.16 13.77 23.17
CA LYS A 166 -8.97 14.65 23.11
C LYS A 166 -7.68 13.97 23.58
N LYS A 167 -7.60 12.64 23.56
CA LYS A 167 -6.35 11.92 23.85
C LYS A 167 -5.30 12.22 22.78
N SER A 168 -4.04 12.31 23.21
CA SER A 168 -2.91 12.51 22.30
C SER A 168 -2.63 11.25 21.47
N PRO A 169 -2.01 11.37 20.28
CA PRO A 169 -1.63 10.20 19.47
C PRO A 169 -0.80 9.15 20.23
N LYS A 170 0.04 9.57 21.17
CA LYS A 170 0.82 8.66 22.01
C LYS A 170 -0.08 7.84 22.94
N GLN A 171 -1.03 8.48 23.61
CA GLN A 171 -2.01 7.80 24.47
C GLN A 171 -2.93 6.86 23.67
N VAL A 172 -3.29 7.24 22.45
CA VAL A 172 -4.06 6.37 21.55
C VAL A 172 -3.23 5.15 21.14
N LEU A 173 -1.94 5.33 20.85
CA LEU A 173 -1.05 4.20 20.55
C LEU A 173 -0.95 3.23 21.74
N GLU A 174 -0.74 3.73 22.95
CA GLU A 174 -0.69 2.93 24.19
C GLU A 174 -2.00 2.17 24.41
N LEU A 175 -3.14 2.83 24.24
CA LEU A 175 -4.46 2.21 24.33
C LEU A 175 -4.63 1.08 23.31
N LEU A 176 -4.23 1.32 22.05
CA LEU A 176 -4.32 0.31 21.00
C LEU A 176 -3.42 -0.89 21.29
N GLN A 177 -2.21 -0.66 21.78
CA GLN A 177 -1.28 -1.71 22.19
C GLN A 177 -1.84 -2.55 23.33
N GLN A 178 -2.46 -1.93 24.33
CA GLN A 178 -3.05 -2.63 25.48
C GLN A 178 -4.28 -3.46 25.12
N GLN A 179 -5.16 -2.93 24.26
CA GLN A 179 -6.43 -3.60 23.96
C GLN A 179 -6.33 -4.63 22.84
N PHE A 180 -5.53 -4.35 21.80
CA PHE A 180 -5.53 -5.13 20.56
C PHE A 180 -4.14 -5.69 20.19
N ASN A 181 -3.07 -5.22 20.86
CA ASN A 181 -1.67 -5.52 20.56
C ASN A 181 -1.32 -5.54 19.04
N PRO A 182 -1.62 -4.48 18.26
CA PRO A 182 -1.42 -4.49 16.81
C PRO A 182 0.00 -4.04 16.42
N ASP A 183 0.48 -4.43 15.24
CA ASP A 183 1.79 -4.03 14.68
C ASP A 183 1.82 -2.57 14.16
N VAL A 184 1.09 -1.66 14.79
CA VAL A 184 1.03 -0.26 14.36
C VAL A 184 2.21 0.52 14.90
N THR A 185 2.64 1.48 14.08
CA THR A 185 3.65 2.48 14.45
C THR A 185 2.98 3.78 14.86
N ALA A 186 3.72 4.65 15.55
CA ALA A 186 3.23 6.00 15.88
C ALA A 186 2.77 6.77 14.63
N GLN A 187 3.49 6.63 13.52
CA GLN A 187 3.12 7.27 12.25
C GLN A 187 1.75 6.81 11.73
N ASP A 188 1.37 5.56 11.96
CA ASP A 188 0.05 5.04 11.56
C ASP A 188 -1.07 5.70 12.34
N VAL A 189 -0.85 5.96 13.63
CA VAL A 189 -1.80 6.68 14.49
C VAL A 189 -1.97 8.14 14.02
N TYR A 190 -0.88 8.81 13.65
CA TYR A 190 -0.95 10.14 13.02
C TYR A 190 -1.71 10.11 11.69
N ASN A 191 -1.42 9.13 10.82
CA ASN A 191 -2.09 8.96 9.54
C ASN A 191 -3.58 8.67 9.72
N LEU A 192 -3.94 7.89 10.75
CA LEU A 192 -5.32 7.59 11.12
C LEU A 192 -6.06 8.85 11.58
N LYS A 193 -5.46 9.64 12.47
CA LYS A 193 -6.04 10.92 12.91
C LYS A 193 -6.29 11.86 11.72
N ALA A 194 -5.31 11.98 10.83
CA ALA A 194 -5.46 12.78 9.62
C ALA A 194 -6.55 12.24 8.67
N LYS A 195 -6.75 10.92 8.63
CA LYS A 195 -7.86 10.29 7.86
C LYS A 195 -9.21 10.60 8.48
N ILE A 196 -9.34 10.53 9.81
CA ILE A 196 -10.55 10.87 10.55
C ILE A 196 -10.93 12.33 10.30
N ASN A 197 -9.99 13.26 10.51
CA ASN A 197 -10.24 14.70 10.32
C ASN A 197 -10.67 15.03 8.89
N ARG A 198 -10.07 14.40 7.87
CA ARG A 198 -10.46 14.57 6.46
C ARG A 198 -11.87 14.03 6.18
N ALA A 199 -12.24 12.92 6.82
CA ALA A 199 -13.57 12.35 6.66
C ALA A 199 -14.64 13.25 7.29
N ASP A 200 -14.35 13.85 8.45
CA ASP A 200 -15.28 14.72 9.17
C ASP A 200 -15.42 16.09 8.50
N SER A 201 -14.33 16.65 7.96
CA SER A 201 -14.41 17.88 7.16
C SER A 201 -15.18 17.67 5.85
N ALA A 202 -15.03 16.52 5.19
CA ALA A 202 -15.80 16.18 3.98
C ALA A 202 -17.30 15.89 4.24
N LYS A 203 -17.70 15.68 5.49
CA LYS A 203 -19.12 15.62 5.91
C LYS A 203 -19.67 17.02 6.21
N SER A 204 -18.82 17.92 6.69
CA SER A 204 -19.19 19.27 7.15
C SER A 204 -19.03 20.34 6.07
N THR A 205 -18.78 19.98 4.80
CA THR A 205 -18.58 20.95 3.72
C THR A 205 -19.87 21.71 3.40
N PRO A 206 -19.81 23.04 3.15
CA PRO A 206 -20.97 23.87 2.84
C PRO A 206 -21.83 23.31 1.69
N ALA A 207 -21.19 22.70 0.69
CA ALA A 207 -21.87 22.06 -0.44
C ALA A 207 -22.85 20.94 -0.03
N LYS A 208 -22.55 20.16 1.02
CA LYS A 208 -23.47 19.13 1.54
C LYS A 208 -24.54 19.70 2.46
N GLN A 209 -24.20 20.73 3.24
CA GLN A 209 -25.17 21.44 4.09
C GLN A 209 -26.26 22.14 3.29
N ILE A 210 -25.94 22.61 2.07
CA ILE A 210 -26.92 23.18 1.13
C ILE A 210 -27.83 22.08 0.56
N MET A 211 -27.30 20.90 0.21
CA MET A 211 -28.09 19.78 -0.32
C MET A 211 -29.05 19.16 0.70
N GLN A 212 -28.67 19.08 1.98
CA GLN A 212 -29.57 18.57 3.03
C GLN A 212 -30.72 19.53 3.38
N ARG A 213 -30.61 20.81 2.97
CA ARG A 213 -31.59 21.85 3.28
C ARG A 213 -32.68 21.98 2.22
N THR A 214 -32.51 21.37 1.05
CA THR A 214 -33.50 21.37 -0.04
C THR A 214 -34.53 20.25 0.06
N ASP A 215 -34.37 19.32 1.01
CA ASP A 215 -35.26 18.17 1.20
C ASP A 215 -36.36 18.41 2.26
N LEU A 216 -36.51 19.63 2.76
CA LEU A 216 -37.61 20.01 3.66
C LEU A 216 -38.77 20.61 2.84
N GLU A 217 -39.72 19.73 2.53
CA GLU A 217 -41.16 19.97 2.31
C GLU A 217 -41.55 21.19 1.47
N ILE A 218 -41.84 20.95 0.18
CA ILE A 218 -42.80 21.79 -0.55
C ILE A 218 -44.17 21.48 0.06
N PRO A 219 -44.88 22.46 0.67
CA PRO A 219 -46.26 22.24 1.08
C PRO A 219 -47.07 22.01 -0.19
N THR A 220 -47.59 20.80 -0.38
CA THR A 220 -48.60 20.57 -1.41
C THR A 220 -49.88 21.26 -0.97
N ASP A 221 -50.11 22.47 -1.49
CA ASP A 221 -51.36 23.18 -1.34
C ASP A 221 -52.48 22.41 -2.09
N PRO A 222 -53.50 21.89 -1.40
CA PRO A 222 -54.59 21.16 -2.05
C PRO A 222 -55.50 22.04 -2.92
N ALA A 223 -55.29 23.35 -3.01
CA ALA A 223 -56.13 24.26 -3.79
C ALA A 223 -55.87 24.27 -5.32
N LEU A 224 -54.87 23.55 -5.84
CA LEU A 224 -54.56 23.53 -7.28
C LEU A 224 -54.87 22.21 -7.99
N GLN A 225 -55.62 21.31 -7.35
CA GLN A 225 -56.11 20.08 -7.97
C GLN A 225 -57.48 20.31 -8.62
N GLY A 226 -57.55 21.11 -9.67
CA GLY A 226 -58.79 21.22 -10.43
C GLY A 226 -58.88 22.42 -11.34
N MET A 227 -58.22 22.36 -12.49
CA MET A 227 -58.63 22.98 -13.76
C MET A 227 -57.54 22.61 -14.77
N ILE A 228 -57.76 21.62 -15.64
CA ILE A 228 -58.04 21.82 -17.08
C ILE A 228 -58.66 20.52 -17.62
N TYR A 229 -59.90 20.61 -18.09
CA TYR A 229 -60.54 19.64 -19.00
C TYR A 229 -60.32 20.11 -20.45
N PHE A 230 -60.29 19.12 -21.35
CA PHE A 230 -60.19 19.10 -22.82
C PHE A 230 -58.79 18.84 -23.40
#